data_AF-A0A915MTH0-F1
#
_entry.id   AF-A0A915MTH0-F1
#
_cell.length_a   1.000
_cell.length_b   1.000
_cell.length_c   1.000
_cell.angle_alpha   90.00
_cell.angle_beta   90.00
_cell.angle_gamma   90.00
#
_symmetry.space_group_name_H-M   'P 1'
#
loop_
_entity.id
_entity.type
_entity.pdbx_description
1 polymer ?
#
loop_
_entity_poly.entity_id
_entity_poly.type
_entity_poly.pdbx_seq_one_letter_code
_entity_poly.pdbx_strand_id
1 'polypeptide(L)' 'MSANAQQQRPLCRYFASNICFKGDNCEFSHDRNAKPDLVCRYYLQGACAYGSRCRFDHVRVTAAQKAVPSAQTCSLEK' A
#
# COMPACT_ATOMS: atom_id res chain seq x y z
N MET A 1 -5.67 -27.86 -4.81
CA MET A 1 -4.98 -27.05 -5.83
C MET A 1 -4.42 -25.82 -5.13
N SER A 2 -3.10 -25.66 -5.09
CA SER A 2 -2.40 -24.58 -4.41
C SER A 2 -2.86 -23.22 -4.93
N ALA A 3 -3.47 -22.41 -4.07
CA ALA A 3 -3.82 -21.03 -4.40
C ALA A 3 -2.51 -20.22 -4.47
N ASN A 4 -1.88 -20.24 -5.65
CA ASN A 4 -0.82 -19.31 -6.00
C ASN A 4 -1.44 -17.92 -5.94
N ALA A 5 -1.15 -17.18 -4.86
CA ALA A 5 -1.66 -15.84 -4.61
C ALA A 5 -1.23 -14.95 -5.76
N GLN A 6 -2.11 -14.80 -6.74
CA GLN A 6 -1.88 -14.06 -7.96
C GLN A 6 -1.45 -12.65 -7.56
N GLN A 7 -0.23 -12.29 -7.97
CA GLN A 7 0.38 -10.97 -7.83
C GLN A 7 -0.33 -9.97 -8.77
N GLN A 8 -1.65 -9.90 -8.66
CA GLN A 8 -2.52 -9.02 -9.43
C GLN A 8 -1.98 -7.61 -9.30
N ARG A 9 -1.75 -6.98 -10.44
CA ARG A 9 -1.26 -5.60 -10.50
C ARG A 9 -2.19 -4.72 -9.68
N PRO A 10 -1.66 -3.79 -8.87
CA PRO A 10 -2.51 -2.97 -8.03
C PRO A 10 -3.51 -2.16 -8.88
N LEU A 11 -4.69 -1.92 -8.32
CA LEU A 11 -5.74 -1.14 -8.98
C LEU A 11 -5.23 0.24 -9.37
N CYS A 12 -5.49 0.63 -10.61
CA CYS A 12 -5.21 1.95 -11.13
C CYS A 12 -6.09 3.00 -10.41
N ARG A 13 -5.46 3.87 -9.62
CA ARG A 13 -6.15 4.95 -8.89
C ARG A 13 -6.94 5.87 -9.84
N TYR A 14 -6.36 6.19 -11.00
CA TYR A 14 -7.00 7.05 -12.01
C TYR A 14 -8.19 6.37 -12.69
N PHE A 15 -8.12 5.05 -12.89
CA PHE A 15 -9.23 4.27 -13.45
C PHE A 15 -10.38 4.17 -12.46
N ALA A 16 -10.08 3.97 -11.17
CA ALA A 16 -11.09 3.99 -10.12
C ALA A 16 -11.85 5.33 -10.06
N SER A 17 -11.19 6.44 -10.44
CA SER A 17 -11.80 7.77 -10.58
C SER A 17 -12.35 8.06 -11.98
N ASN A 18 -12.32 7.10 -12.91
CA ASN A 18 -12.73 7.24 -14.32
C ASN A 18 -12.01 8.36 -15.11
N ILE A 19 -10.79 8.71 -14.71
CA ILE A 19 -9.93 9.74 -15.36
C ILE A 19 -8.66 9.14 -15.98
N CYS A 20 -8.56 7.82 -16.08
CA CYS A 20 -7.39 7.17 -16.69
C CYS A 20 -7.47 7.21 -18.22
N PHE A 21 -6.46 7.78 -18.86
CA PHE A 21 -6.34 7.83 -20.33
C PHE A 21 -5.47 6.72 -20.92
N LYS A 22 -4.81 5.90 -20.09
CA LYS A 22 -3.89 4.84 -20.57
C LYS A 22 -4.62 3.60 -21.12
N GLY A 23 -5.90 3.43 -20.83
CA GLY A 23 -6.68 2.25 -21.25
C GLY A 23 -6.00 0.94 -20.82
N ASP A 24 -6.00 -0.06 -21.70
CA ASP A 24 -5.38 -1.37 -21.47
C ASP A 24 -3.83 -1.32 -21.36
N ASN A 25 -3.20 -0.24 -21.83
CA ASN A 25 -1.75 -0.02 -21.68
C ASN A 25 -1.37 0.59 -20.33
N CYS A 26 -2.33 0.75 -19.41
CA CYS A 26 -2.03 1.25 -18.07
C CYS A 26 -1.13 0.28 -17.33
N GLU A 27 -0.11 0.78 -16.63
CA GLU A 27 0.82 0.00 -15.81
C GLU A 27 0.15 -0.61 -14.55
N PHE A 28 -1.05 -0.14 -14.22
CA PHE A 28 -1.89 -0.57 -13.11
C PHE A 28 -3.13 -1.33 -13.61
N SER A 29 -3.76 -2.15 -12.76
CA SER A 29 -4.94 -2.93 -13.15
C SER A 29 -6.19 -2.04 -13.32
N HIS A 30 -6.95 -2.27 -14.40
CA HIS A 30 -8.27 -1.69 -14.63
C HIS A 30 -9.40 -2.67 -14.22
N ASP A 31 -9.08 -3.71 -13.45
CA ASP A 31 -10.08 -4.57 -12.84
C ASP A 31 -10.57 -3.96 -11.53
N ARG A 32 -11.88 -3.68 -11.41
CA ARG A 32 -12.45 -3.06 -10.18
C ARG A 32 -12.35 -3.96 -8.95
N ASN A 33 -12.11 -5.26 -9.14
CA ASN A 33 -11.91 -6.22 -8.06
C ASN A 33 -10.42 -6.35 -7.65
N ALA A 34 -9.50 -5.64 -8.34
CA ALA A 34 -8.10 -5.60 -7.97
C ALA A 34 -7.88 -4.84 -6.64
N LYS A 35 -6.90 -5.30 -5.86
CA LYS A 35 -6.51 -4.66 -4.62
C LYS A 35 -5.89 -3.28 -4.92
N PRO A 36 -6.34 -2.19 -4.30
CA PRO A 36 -5.64 -0.91 -4.43
C PRO A 36 -4.25 -0.99 -3.81
N ASP A 37 -3.27 -0.33 -4.44
CA ASP A 37 -1.98 -0.10 -3.79
C ASP A 37 -2.20 0.86 -2.63
N LEU A 38 -2.06 0.34 -1.41
CA LEU A 38 -2.15 1.15 -0.21
C LEU A 38 -0.78 1.68 0.20
N VAL A 39 0.29 1.40 -0.53
CA VAL A 39 1.64 1.79 -0.15
C VAL A 39 1.85 3.29 -0.32
N CYS A 40 2.44 3.91 0.69
CA CYS A 40 2.76 5.33 0.67
C CYS A 40 3.99 5.57 -0.20
N ARG A 41 3.77 6.04 -1.43
CA ARG A 41 4.86 6.42 -2.35
C ARG A 41 5.81 7.47 -1.78
N TYR A 42 5.28 8.44 -1.01
CA TYR A 42 6.10 9.45 -0.34
C TYR A 42 6.97 8.86 0.77
N TYR A 43 6.51 7.80 1.44
CA TYR A 43 7.29 7.11 2.45
C TYR A 43 8.43 6.32 1.81
N LEU A 44 8.15 5.63 0.69
CA LEU A 44 9.18 4.96 -0.10
C LEU A 44 10.26 5.96 -0.58
N GLN A 45 9.85 7.19 -0.91
CA GLN A 45 10.77 8.27 -1.28
C GLN A 45 11.49 8.91 -0.08
N GLY A 46 11.09 8.59 1.15
CA GLY A 46 11.62 9.21 2.38
C GLY A 46 11.07 10.63 2.67
N ALA A 47 10.05 11.07 1.94
CA ALA A 47 9.49 12.43 2.00
C ALA A 47 8.08 12.48 2.63
N CYS A 48 7.60 11.40 3.25
CA CYS A 48 6.28 11.40 3.87
C CYS A 48 6.23 12.26 5.14
N ALA A 49 5.59 13.41 5.07
CA ALA A 49 5.38 14.33 6.20
C ALA A 49 4.37 13.82 7.24
N TYR A 50 3.54 12.82 6.90
CA TYR A 50 2.47 12.34 7.77
C TYR A 50 2.93 11.32 8.83
N GLY A 51 4.14 10.78 8.71
CA GLY A 51 4.69 9.80 9.66
C GLY A 51 3.71 8.65 9.93
N SER A 52 3.50 8.31 11.20
CA SER A 52 2.58 7.23 11.62
C SER A 52 1.10 7.52 11.40
N ARG A 53 0.72 8.76 11.03
CA ARG A 53 -0.68 9.15 10.73
C ARG A 53 -0.99 9.09 9.24
N CYS A 54 -0.09 8.56 8.42
CA CYS A 54 -0.35 8.41 7.00
C CYS A 54 -1.54 7.47 6.76
N ARG A 55 -2.43 7.85 5.84
CA ARG A 55 -3.54 7.01 5.39
C ARG A 55 -3.07 5.78 4.58
N PHE A 56 -1.83 5.84 4.10
CA PHE A 56 -1.18 4.83 3.27
C PHE A 56 -0.16 4.03 4.09
N ASP A 57 0.04 2.78 3.72
CA ASP A 57 0.93 1.83 4.37
C ASP A 57 2.41 2.22 4.20
N HIS A 58 3.13 2.22 5.31
CA HIS A 58 4.56 2.51 5.39
C HIS A 58 5.36 1.19 5.42
N VAL A 59 5.29 0.40 4.35
CA VAL A 59 6.13 -0.79 4.20
C VAL A 59 7.59 -0.41 3.98
N ARG A 60 8.47 -0.80 4.92
CA ARG A 60 9.91 -0.83 4.67
C ARG A 60 10.21 -2.10 3.90
N VAL A 61 10.68 -1.97 2.66
CA VAL A 61 11.16 -3.11 1.85
C VAL A 61 12.52 -3.55 2.39
N THR A 62 12.56 -4.05 3.62
CA THR A 62 13.71 -4.76 4.17
C THR A 62 13.48 -6.24 3.94
N ALA A 63 14.49 -6.97 3.44
CA ALA A 63 14.42 -8.41 3.13
C ALA A 63 14.04 -9.32 4.32
N ALA A 64 13.81 -8.76 5.50
CA ALA A 64 13.28 -9.43 6.68
C ALA A 64 11.95 -8.78 7.10
N GLN A 65 10.84 -9.37 6.66
CA GLN A 65 9.56 -9.24 7.34
C GLN A 65 9.67 -9.92 8.71
N LYS A 66 10.23 -9.23 9.70
CA LYS A 66 10.11 -9.63 11.11
C LYS A 66 10.09 -8.39 12.00
N ALA A 67 8.97 -8.27 12.72
CA ALA A 67 8.71 -7.40 13.87
C ALA A 67 8.66 -5.89 13.61
N VAL A 68 7.45 -5.31 13.71
CA VAL A 68 7.11 -4.39 14.81
C VAL A 68 5.59 -4.46 15.08
N PRO A 69 5.13 -5.05 16.19
CA PRO A 69 3.89 -4.60 16.83
C PRO A 69 4.25 -3.38 17.67
N SER A 70 3.87 -2.17 17.24
CA SER A 70 4.03 -0.99 18.11
C SER A 70 2.86 -0.05 17.93
N ALA A 71 1.83 -0.35 18.71
CA ALA A 71 1.02 0.65 19.40
C ALA A 71 0.07 -0.09 20.36
N GLN A 72 0.62 -0.66 21.44
CA GLN A 72 -0.19 -0.97 22.62
C GLN A 72 0.38 -0.22 23.83
N THR A 73 -0.28 0.91 24.06
CA THR A 73 -0.63 1.51 25.36
C THR A 73 0.50 1.94 26.28
N CYS A 74 0.64 3.26 26.41
CA CYS A 74 1.08 3.93 27.62
C CYS A 74 0.26 3.42 28.82
N SER A 75 0.93 3.08 29.92
CA SER A 75 0.46 3.38 31.28
C SER A 75 1.68 3.41 32.21
N LEU A 76 2.06 4.63 32.56
CA LEU A 76 2.99 5.00 33.63
C LEU A 76 2.17 5.17 34.90
N GLU A 77 2.29 4.25 35.87
CA GLU A 77 1.91 4.41 37.29
C GLU A 77 2.12 3.05 37.97
N LYS A 78 2.81 2.86 39.10
CA LYS A 78 3.37 3.69 40.16
C LYS A 78 4.43 2.85 40.89
#